data_AF-A0A950SQC4-F1
#
_entry.id   AF-A0A950SQC4-F1
#
_cell.length_a   1.000
_cell.length_b   1.000
_cell.length_c   1.000
_cell.angle_alpha   90.00
_cell.angle_beta   90.00
_cell.angle_gamma   90.00
#
_symmetry.space_group_name_H-M   'P 1'
#
loop_
_entity.id
_entity.type
_entity.pdbx_description
1 polymer ?
#
loop_
_entity_poly.entity_id
_entity_poly.type
_entity_poly.pdbx_seq_one_letter_code
_entity_poly.pdbx_strand_id
1 'polypeptide(L)'
;MADNLHWVGTWTTSPAPAESGAFSNQTLRMTMRASLGGDTVRVRISNAYGHRPLDIGSACIALRYAGPAIIAGSERKLSFGGEAAATIAAGAVLFSDPISLSVAPLSDLAVSLYLPGEIPNDFQITGRYARQTNYISPPGDFAAAKVMPIASLTSDWFFVCGVDVLSSADAGGIVALGDSLTDGNISTMDAFCRWPDQLARRLMARHRGRPMAVMNQGLGGNRILFDIRGDSGLRRFDRDVLSQPGVTHAIVMLGTNDLRNRWKKPEEEPTAAQMIAGLKQMAVRAHSRGIKIIGATL
;
A
#
# COMPACT_ATOMS: atom_id res chain seq x y z
N MET A 1 17.90 -26.97 -10.84
CA MET A 1 16.46 -26.63 -10.90
C MET A 1 16.40 -25.13 -10.86
N ALA A 2 15.83 -24.46 -11.87
CA ALA A 2 15.62 -23.03 -11.78
C ALA A 2 14.67 -22.79 -10.61
N ASP A 3 15.10 -22.01 -9.60
CA ASP A 3 14.24 -21.67 -8.48
C ASP A 3 12.97 -21.04 -9.04
N ASN A 4 11.81 -21.65 -8.74
CA ASN A 4 10.53 -21.16 -9.21
C ASN A 4 10.18 -19.92 -8.37
N LEU A 5 10.71 -18.77 -8.77
CA LEU A 5 10.53 -17.51 -8.06
C LEU A 5 9.18 -16.88 -8.42
N HIS A 6 8.58 -16.18 -7.46
CA HIS A 6 7.33 -15.44 -7.67
C HIS A 6 7.30 -14.15 -6.84
N TRP A 7 6.44 -13.23 -7.24
CA TRP A 7 6.28 -11.95 -6.54
C TRP A 7 5.41 -12.09 -5.30
N VAL A 8 5.87 -11.54 -4.18
CA VAL A 8 5.12 -11.40 -2.93
C VAL A 8 5.11 -9.94 -2.52
N GLY A 9 3.92 -9.39 -2.26
CA GLY A 9 3.81 -8.03 -1.72
C GLY A 9 4.43 -7.94 -0.33
N THR A 10 5.47 -7.13 -0.17
CA THR A 10 6.14 -6.92 1.13
C THR A 10 5.57 -5.73 1.89
N TRP A 11 4.98 -4.78 1.17
CA TRP A 11 4.29 -3.63 1.74
C TRP A 11 3.16 -3.20 0.82
N THR A 12 2.04 -2.76 1.39
CA THR A 12 0.89 -2.21 0.67
C THR A 12 0.20 -1.12 1.47
N THR A 13 -0.60 -0.34 0.77
CA THR A 13 -1.66 0.49 1.34
C THR A 13 -2.87 0.45 0.43
N SER A 14 -4.07 0.61 1.01
CA SER A 14 -5.32 0.57 0.24
C SER A 14 -5.46 1.83 -0.59
N PRO A 15 -5.65 1.71 -1.92
CA PRO A 15 -6.02 2.87 -2.69
C PRO A 15 -7.37 3.42 -2.23
N ALA A 16 -7.44 4.73 -2.00
CA ALA A 16 -8.67 5.42 -1.63
C ALA A 16 -8.65 6.85 -2.17
N PRO A 17 -9.81 7.40 -2.57
CA PRO A 17 -9.90 8.78 -3.00
C PRO A 17 -9.53 9.67 -1.82
N ALA A 18 -8.59 10.58 -2.05
CA ALA A 18 -8.28 11.63 -1.12
C ALA A 18 -8.15 12.94 -1.88
N GLU A 19 -8.73 13.98 -1.28
CA GLU A 19 -8.36 15.34 -1.61
C GLU A 19 -6.93 15.54 -1.09
N SER A 20 -6.02 15.92 -1.97
CA SER A 20 -4.69 16.36 -1.57
C SER A 20 -4.24 17.56 -2.39
N GLY A 21 -3.23 18.24 -1.89
CA GLY A 21 -2.74 19.48 -2.46
C GLY A 21 -2.30 19.35 -3.91
N ALA A 22 -2.32 20.49 -4.60
CA ALA A 22 -1.79 20.61 -5.93
C ALA A 22 -0.27 20.40 -5.93
N PHE A 23 0.23 19.72 -6.95
CA PHE A 23 1.66 19.58 -7.22
C PHE A 23 1.98 20.29 -8.53
N SER A 24 3.15 20.91 -8.59
CA SER A 24 3.61 21.54 -9.82
C SER A 24 5.11 21.32 -9.95
N ASN A 25 5.51 20.39 -10.83
CA ASN A 25 6.92 20.06 -11.05
C ASN A 25 7.60 19.65 -9.73
N GLN A 26 7.10 18.65 -8.99
CA GLN A 26 7.61 18.32 -7.64
C GLN A 26 7.89 16.83 -7.46
N THR A 27 8.78 16.51 -6.53
CA THR A 27 9.09 15.15 -6.10
C THR A 27 8.38 14.83 -4.79
N LEU A 28 7.68 13.70 -4.76
CA LEU A 28 7.08 13.12 -3.57
C LEU A 28 7.95 11.97 -3.08
N ARG A 29 8.35 11.96 -1.81
CA ARG A 29 9.07 10.83 -1.18
C ARG A 29 8.22 10.22 -0.09
N MET A 30 7.75 9.00 -0.35
CA MET A 30 6.98 8.19 0.57
C MET A 30 7.87 7.19 1.28
N THR A 31 7.67 7.02 2.58
CA THR A 31 8.50 6.17 3.42
C THR A 31 7.67 5.05 4.03
N MET A 32 8.18 3.83 3.95
CA MET A 32 7.45 2.61 4.29
C MET A 32 8.39 1.58 4.91
N ARG A 33 7.85 0.51 5.46
CA ARG A 33 8.63 -0.61 5.99
C ARG A 33 8.23 -1.90 5.28
N ALA A 34 9.22 -2.57 4.70
CA ALA A 34 9.05 -3.90 4.13
C ALA A 34 8.71 -4.91 5.24
N SER A 35 7.83 -5.86 5.00
CA SER A 35 7.61 -6.98 5.92
C SER A 35 8.61 -8.10 5.65
N LEU A 36 8.56 -8.67 4.44
CA LEU A 36 9.46 -9.71 3.94
C LEU A 36 10.63 -9.08 3.15
N GLY A 37 11.82 -9.65 3.28
CA GLY A 37 13.00 -9.24 2.51
C GLY A 37 13.09 -9.93 1.13
N GLY A 38 14.03 -9.47 0.32
CA GLY A 38 14.34 -10.01 -1.01
C GLY A 38 15.50 -9.23 -1.64
N ASP A 39 16.03 -9.72 -2.76
CA ASP A 39 17.13 -9.06 -3.49
C ASP A 39 16.68 -8.33 -4.77
N THR A 40 15.43 -8.55 -5.17
CA THR A 40 14.82 -7.99 -6.36
C THR A 40 13.45 -7.45 -5.99
N VAL A 41 13.19 -6.19 -6.33
CA VAL A 41 11.97 -5.47 -5.95
C VAL A 41 11.27 -4.90 -7.18
N ARG A 42 9.99 -4.61 -7.04
CA ARG A 42 9.24 -3.73 -7.94
C ARG A 42 8.23 -2.89 -7.15
N VAL A 43 7.86 -1.74 -7.70
CA VAL A 43 6.95 -0.78 -7.08
C VAL A 43 5.64 -0.72 -7.85
N ARG A 44 4.53 -0.55 -7.13
CA ARG A 44 3.20 -0.34 -7.68
C ARG A 44 2.74 1.10 -7.47
N ILE A 45 2.33 1.74 -8.56
CA ILE A 45 1.85 3.11 -8.59
C ILE A 45 0.41 3.11 -9.10
N SER A 46 -0.50 3.73 -8.37
CA SER A 46 -1.93 3.70 -8.59
C SER A 46 -2.47 5.06 -9.03
N ASN A 47 -3.21 5.04 -10.13
CA ASN A 47 -4.12 6.09 -10.57
C ASN A 47 -5.59 5.61 -10.53
N ALA A 48 -5.91 4.64 -9.67
CA ALA A 48 -7.22 3.98 -9.57
C ALA A 48 -8.41 4.93 -9.34
N TYR A 49 -8.21 6.07 -8.68
CA TYR A 49 -9.26 7.07 -8.44
C TYR A 49 -9.03 8.40 -9.17
N GLY A 50 -7.88 8.58 -9.83
CA GLY A 50 -7.66 9.77 -10.63
C GLY A 50 -8.52 9.73 -11.88
N HIS A 51 -8.97 10.92 -12.28
CA HIS A 51 -9.90 11.10 -13.40
C HIS A 51 -9.19 11.58 -14.68
N ARG A 52 -7.85 11.69 -14.65
CA ARG A 52 -6.98 12.06 -15.77
C ARG A 52 -5.72 11.17 -15.75
N PRO A 53 -4.98 11.06 -16.87
CA PRO A 53 -3.68 10.42 -16.87
C PRO A 53 -2.73 11.05 -15.83
N LEU A 54 -1.89 10.22 -15.21
CA LEU A 54 -0.87 10.63 -14.25
C LEU A 54 0.51 10.41 -14.87
N ASP A 55 1.26 11.49 -15.07
CA ASP A 55 2.62 11.43 -15.59
C ASP A 55 3.64 11.27 -14.46
N ILE A 56 4.51 10.29 -14.60
CA ILE A 56 5.68 10.03 -13.76
C ILE A 56 6.92 10.38 -14.60
N GLY A 57 7.61 11.46 -14.25
CA GLY A 57 8.79 11.93 -14.97
C GLY A 57 10.05 11.16 -14.61
N SER A 58 10.17 10.76 -13.34
CA SER A 58 11.19 9.83 -12.86
C SER A 58 10.73 9.19 -11.56
N ALA A 59 11.27 8.02 -11.24
CA ALA A 59 10.98 7.35 -9.98
C ALA A 59 12.21 6.61 -9.43
N CYS A 60 12.29 6.49 -8.10
CA CYS A 60 13.42 5.89 -7.42
C CYS A 60 12.96 5.13 -6.18
N ILE A 61 13.60 3.99 -5.88
CA ILE A 61 13.48 3.29 -4.60
C ILE A 61 14.86 3.22 -3.93
N ALA A 62 14.91 3.32 -2.60
CA ALA A 62 16.12 3.20 -1.82
C ALA A 62 15.84 2.66 -0.42
N LEU A 63 16.88 2.21 0.29
CA LEU A 63 16.80 1.98 1.73
C LEU A 63 16.79 3.34 2.44
N ARG A 64 15.84 3.56 3.35
CA ARG A 64 15.78 4.80 4.14
C ARG A 64 16.81 4.74 5.26
N TYR A 65 17.51 5.86 5.46
CA TYR A 65 18.40 6.05 6.62
C TYR A 65 17.64 6.71 7.77
N ALA A 66 17.29 7.99 7.61
CA ALA A 66 16.54 8.77 8.59
C ALA A 66 15.90 10.00 7.93
N GLY A 67 14.69 10.36 8.33
CA GLY A 67 14.00 11.49 7.73
C GLY A 67 13.90 11.38 6.19
N PRO A 68 14.16 12.44 5.42
CA PRO A 68 14.19 12.35 3.96
C PRO A 68 15.45 11.64 3.43
N ALA A 69 16.42 11.27 4.27
CA ALA A 69 17.69 10.72 3.83
C ALA A 69 17.60 9.21 3.55
N ILE A 70 18.33 8.78 2.52
CA ILE A 70 18.49 7.38 2.13
C ILE A 70 19.90 6.90 2.46
N ILE A 71 20.09 5.58 2.55
CA ILE A 71 21.41 4.97 2.67
C ILE A 71 22.14 5.17 1.33
N ALA A 72 23.33 5.77 1.38
CA ALA A 72 24.11 6.07 0.18
C ALA A 72 24.45 4.79 -0.61
N GLY A 73 24.20 4.80 -1.93
CA GLY A 73 24.44 3.67 -2.82
C GLY A 73 23.27 2.66 -2.89
N SER A 74 22.22 2.87 -2.09
CA SER A 74 21.01 2.03 -2.14
C SER A 74 19.97 2.53 -3.15
N GLU A 75 20.13 3.74 -3.69
CA GLU A 75 19.23 4.29 -4.70
C GLU A 75 19.19 3.45 -5.97
N ARG A 76 17.98 3.21 -6.46
CA ARG A 76 17.69 2.47 -7.69
C ARG A 76 16.64 3.24 -8.47
N LYS A 77 17.01 3.71 -9.66
CA LYS A 77 16.08 4.34 -10.59
C LYS A 77 15.12 3.28 -11.10
N LEU A 78 13.83 3.54 -10.98
CA LEU A 78 12.79 2.66 -11.50
C LEU A 78 12.58 2.93 -12.98
N SER A 79 12.25 1.88 -13.73
CA SER A 79 11.81 1.95 -15.12
C SER A 79 10.46 1.29 -15.31
N PHE A 80 9.82 1.54 -16.44
CA PHE A 80 8.49 1.03 -16.80
C PHE A 80 8.53 0.58 -18.27
N GLY A 81 8.64 -0.73 -18.49
CA GLY A 81 8.83 -1.26 -19.85
C GLY A 81 10.17 -0.82 -20.47
N GLY A 82 11.21 -0.63 -19.64
CA GLY A 82 12.53 -0.14 -20.05
C GLY A 82 12.69 1.39 -20.04
N GLU A 83 11.59 2.14 -19.95
CA GLU A 83 11.61 3.61 -19.98
C GLU A 83 11.70 4.22 -18.57
N ALA A 84 12.39 5.36 -18.43
CA ALA A 84 12.56 6.04 -17.13
C ALA A 84 11.31 6.80 -16.66
N ALA A 85 10.39 7.09 -17.58
CA ALA A 85 9.16 7.83 -17.36
C ALA A 85 7.96 7.02 -17.83
N ALA A 86 6.77 7.31 -17.32
CA ALA A 86 5.55 6.64 -17.72
C ALA A 86 4.31 7.51 -17.50
N THR A 87 3.26 7.24 -18.27
CA THR A 87 1.92 7.80 -18.07
C THR A 87 0.97 6.70 -17.64
N ILE A 88 0.30 6.89 -16.50
CA ILE A 88 -0.67 5.95 -15.94
C ILE A 88 -2.07 6.44 -16.28
N ALA A 89 -2.81 5.69 -17.09
CA ALA A 89 -4.20 6.02 -17.43
C ALA A 89 -5.08 6.16 -16.18
N ALA A 90 -6.14 6.98 -16.29
CA ALA A 90 -7.15 7.11 -15.25
C ALA A 90 -7.74 5.72 -14.90
N GLY A 91 -7.88 5.43 -13.61
CA GLY A 91 -8.37 4.14 -13.12
C GLY A 91 -7.35 2.99 -13.15
N ALA A 92 -6.12 3.22 -13.62
CA ALA A 92 -5.13 2.16 -13.82
C ALA A 92 -4.12 2.05 -12.66
N VAL A 93 -3.39 0.93 -12.65
CA VAL A 93 -2.22 0.70 -11.79
C VAL A 93 -1.05 0.29 -12.68
N LEU A 94 0.12 0.85 -12.41
CA LEU A 94 1.37 0.55 -13.11
C LEU A 94 2.35 -0.15 -12.16
N PHE A 95 3.08 -1.12 -12.69
CA PHE A 95 4.18 -1.79 -12.01
C PHE A 95 5.49 -1.31 -12.62
N SER A 96 6.48 -1.01 -11.80
CA SER A 96 7.84 -0.84 -12.29
C SER A 96 8.40 -2.16 -12.79
N ASP A 97 9.42 -2.08 -13.65
CA ASP A 97 10.25 -3.22 -13.97
C ASP A 97 10.96 -3.74 -12.71
N PRO A 98 11.36 -5.03 -12.68
CA PRO A 98 12.15 -5.59 -11.60
C PRO A 98 13.51 -4.89 -11.47
N ILE A 99 13.95 -4.61 -10.24
CA ILE A 99 15.26 -4.02 -9.99
C ILE A 99 15.97 -4.67 -8.80
N SER A 100 17.28 -4.90 -8.93
CA SER A 100 18.09 -5.48 -7.87
C SER A 100 18.33 -4.47 -6.74
N LEU A 101 17.79 -4.78 -5.56
CA LEU A 101 17.98 -4.05 -4.32
C LEU A 101 17.85 -5.06 -3.16
N SER A 102 18.94 -5.28 -2.43
CA SER A 102 18.91 -6.11 -1.23
C SER A 102 18.13 -5.42 -0.11
N VAL A 103 16.94 -5.93 0.17
CA VAL A 103 16.04 -5.50 1.24
C VAL A 103 16.03 -6.59 2.31
N ALA A 104 16.57 -6.29 3.49
CA ALA A 104 16.40 -7.18 4.64
C ALA A 104 14.94 -7.11 5.14
N PRO A 105 14.41 -8.18 5.76
CA PRO A 105 13.10 -8.10 6.41
C PRO A 105 13.02 -6.91 7.37
N LEU A 106 11.86 -6.23 7.41
CA LEU A 106 11.63 -5.07 8.28
C LEU A 106 12.48 -3.82 7.97
N SER A 107 13.14 -3.77 6.82
CA SER A 107 13.87 -2.57 6.38
C SER A 107 12.93 -1.41 6.05
N ASP A 108 13.36 -0.20 6.38
CA ASP A 108 12.70 1.02 5.94
C ASP A 108 13.10 1.34 4.50
N LEU A 109 12.11 1.65 3.67
CA LEU A 109 12.24 2.00 2.26
C LEU A 109 11.78 3.44 2.03
N ALA A 110 12.37 4.09 1.05
CA ALA A 110 11.91 5.36 0.51
C ALA A 110 11.63 5.19 -0.99
N VAL A 111 10.41 5.49 -1.41
CA VAL A 111 10.02 5.56 -2.82
C VAL A 111 9.77 7.01 -3.18
N SER A 112 10.48 7.51 -4.19
CA SER A 112 10.34 8.87 -4.69
C SER A 112 9.71 8.87 -6.08
N LEU A 113 8.71 9.72 -6.30
CA LEU A 113 8.07 9.95 -7.59
C LEU A 113 8.21 11.42 -7.96
N TYR A 114 8.79 11.72 -9.12
CA TYR A 114 8.82 13.06 -9.68
C TYR A 114 7.62 13.24 -10.61
N LEU A 115 6.84 14.28 -10.34
CA LEU A 115 5.66 14.69 -11.09
C LEU A 115 6.04 15.92 -11.92
N PRO A 116 6.29 15.78 -13.24
CA PRO A 116 6.83 16.85 -14.08
C PRO A 116 5.80 17.93 -14.42
N GLY A 117 4.52 17.56 -14.42
CA GLY A 117 3.41 18.44 -14.76
C GLY A 117 2.71 19.03 -13.54
N GLU A 118 1.64 19.76 -13.82
CA GLU A 118 0.69 20.23 -12.82
C GLU A 118 -0.31 19.12 -12.47
N ILE A 119 -0.41 18.81 -11.18
CA ILE A 119 -1.49 18.03 -10.59
C ILE A 119 -2.36 19.02 -9.83
N PRO A 120 -3.52 19.43 -10.35
CA PRO A 120 -4.40 20.40 -9.70
C PRO A 120 -5.08 19.79 -8.46
N ASN A 121 -5.61 20.65 -7.58
CA ASN A 121 -6.27 20.24 -6.32
C ASN A 121 -7.48 19.32 -6.52
N ASP A 122 -8.14 19.37 -7.68
CA ASP A 122 -9.29 18.51 -7.98
C ASP A 122 -8.87 17.08 -8.37
N PHE A 123 -7.58 16.85 -8.66
CA PHE A 123 -7.04 15.53 -8.94
C PHE A 123 -7.17 14.62 -7.72
N GLN A 124 -7.99 13.58 -7.87
CA GLN A 124 -8.16 12.55 -6.85
C GLN A 124 -6.88 11.71 -6.77
N ILE A 125 -6.09 11.94 -5.74
CA ILE A 125 -4.97 11.04 -5.42
C ILE A 125 -5.49 9.73 -4.84
N THR A 126 -4.65 8.70 -4.86
CA THR A 126 -5.09 7.33 -4.57
C THR A 126 -4.65 6.80 -3.21
N GLY A 127 -4.13 7.63 -2.30
CA GLY A 127 -3.58 7.15 -1.03
C GLY A 127 -3.67 8.17 0.10
N ARG A 128 -4.07 7.72 1.29
CA ARG A 128 -4.30 8.58 2.47
C ARG A 128 -3.72 7.96 3.74
N TYR A 129 -3.40 8.80 4.73
CA TYR A 129 -3.07 8.41 6.10
C TYR A 129 -1.97 7.36 6.24
N ALA A 130 -0.78 7.73 5.78
CA ALA A 130 0.42 6.95 5.85
C ALA A 130 0.91 6.57 7.23
N ARG A 131 0.52 7.26 8.33
CA ARG A 131 1.14 7.09 9.67
C ARG A 131 2.68 7.12 9.67
N GLN A 132 3.23 7.63 8.58
CA GLN A 132 4.62 7.78 8.26
C GLN A 132 4.77 9.22 7.76
N THR A 133 5.88 9.86 8.12
CA THR A 133 6.24 11.18 7.62
C THR A 133 6.74 11.03 6.19
N ASN A 134 6.02 11.65 5.27
CA ASN A 134 6.34 11.74 3.86
C ASN A 134 6.70 13.18 3.48
N TYR A 135 7.39 13.33 2.36
CA TYR A 135 8.05 14.59 2.02
C TYR A 135 7.64 15.04 0.62
N ILE A 136 7.47 16.34 0.47
CA ILE A 136 7.22 17.01 -0.80
C ILE A 136 8.37 17.99 -1.03
N SER A 137 9.02 17.92 -2.19
CA SER A 137 10.15 18.80 -2.52
C SER A 137 9.69 20.19 -2.97
N PRO A 138 10.58 21.19 -3.00
CA PRO A 138 10.42 22.34 -3.89
C PRO A 138 10.33 21.89 -5.36
N PRO A 139 10.01 22.80 -6.30
CA PRO A 139 9.97 22.43 -7.70
C PRO A 139 11.29 21.84 -8.21
N GLY A 140 11.22 20.69 -8.90
CA GLY A 140 12.33 19.96 -9.49
C GLY A 140 12.29 18.44 -9.27
N ASP A 141 13.13 17.75 -10.06
CA ASP A 141 13.39 16.32 -9.90
C ASP A 141 14.47 16.09 -8.84
N PHE A 142 14.04 15.54 -7.70
CA PHE A 142 14.88 15.12 -6.60
C PHE A 142 14.71 13.63 -6.29
N ALA A 143 14.19 12.83 -7.23
CA ALA A 143 13.82 11.44 -6.98
C ALA A 143 15.02 10.61 -6.47
N ALA A 144 16.21 10.84 -7.04
CA ALA A 144 17.45 10.17 -6.65
C ALA A 144 18.27 10.92 -5.56
N ALA A 145 17.77 12.02 -5.00
CA ALA A 145 18.53 12.81 -4.03
C ALA A 145 18.82 12.02 -2.75
N LYS A 146 20.08 11.98 -2.31
CA LYS A 146 20.50 11.29 -1.07
C LYS A 146 19.79 11.84 0.16
N VAL A 147 19.65 13.17 0.21
CA VAL A 147 18.81 13.89 1.15
C VAL A 147 17.90 14.77 0.30
N MET A 148 16.61 14.45 0.26
CA MET A 148 15.67 15.24 -0.55
C MET A 148 15.46 16.61 0.08
N PRO A 149 15.56 17.72 -0.69
CA PRO A 149 15.07 19.02 -0.23
C PRO A 149 13.58 18.94 0.09
N ILE A 150 13.14 19.60 1.18
CA ILE A 150 11.76 19.54 1.66
C ILE A 150 11.15 20.93 1.56
N ALA A 151 10.06 21.06 0.81
CA ALA A 151 9.16 22.22 0.87
C ALA A 151 8.08 22.02 1.94
N SER A 152 7.53 20.81 2.05
CA SER A 152 6.51 20.49 3.05
C SER A 152 6.52 19.02 3.46
N LEU A 153 5.95 18.76 4.64
CA LEU A 153 5.73 17.43 5.19
C LEU A 153 4.27 17.03 5.01
N THR A 154 4.04 15.73 4.88
CA THR A 154 2.70 15.15 4.79
C THR A 154 2.67 13.79 5.46
N SER A 155 1.47 13.30 5.73
CA SER A 155 1.22 11.96 6.24
C SER A 155 0.32 11.17 5.30
N ASP A 156 0.36 11.42 3.99
CA ASP A 156 -0.43 10.72 2.97
C ASP A 156 0.45 9.89 2.01
N TRP A 157 -0.12 8.83 1.42
CA TRP A 157 0.58 7.90 0.51
C TRP A 157 0.54 8.31 -0.98
N PHE A 158 -0.23 9.33 -1.35
CA PHE A 158 -0.41 9.81 -2.73
C PHE A 158 -0.71 8.70 -3.76
N PHE A 159 0.31 8.21 -4.47
CA PHE A 159 0.16 7.29 -5.60
C PHE A 159 0.82 5.93 -5.40
N VAL A 160 1.74 5.76 -4.44
CA VAL A 160 2.40 4.46 -4.23
C VAL A 160 1.48 3.55 -3.42
N CYS A 161 1.12 2.40 -3.98
CA CYS A 161 0.17 1.46 -3.36
C CYS A 161 0.77 0.11 -2.99
N GLY A 162 2.00 -0.19 -3.42
CA GLY A 162 2.68 -1.41 -2.99
C GLY A 162 4.15 -1.48 -3.39
N VAL A 163 4.86 -2.35 -2.67
CA VAL A 163 6.21 -2.82 -3.01
C VAL A 163 6.18 -4.34 -2.92
N ASP A 164 6.66 -4.99 -3.97
CA ASP A 164 6.77 -6.45 -4.02
C ASP A 164 8.24 -6.85 -4.05
N VAL A 165 8.54 -8.01 -3.44
CA VAL A 165 9.84 -8.67 -3.50
C VAL A 165 9.69 -9.96 -4.30
N LEU A 166 10.72 -10.31 -5.08
CA LEU A 166 10.82 -11.62 -5.69
C LEU A 166 11.25 -12.62 -4.61
N SER A 167 10.56 -13.75 -4.52
CA SER A 167 10.76 -14.72 -3.45
C SER A 167 10.66 -16.16 -3.95
N SER A 168 11.16 -17.10 -3.17
CA SER A 168 11.03 -18.54 -3.42
C SER A 168 9.56 -18.98 -3.44
N ALA A 169 9.25 -20.07 -4.15
CA ALA A 169 7.89 -20.60 -4.29
C ALA A 169 7.18 -20.91 -2.97
N ASP A 170 7.95 -21.16 -1.90
CA ASP A 170 7.40 -21.38 -0.58
C ASP A 170 7.03 -20.08 0.12
N ALA A 171 7.46 -18.89 -0.29
CA ALA A 171 7.05 -17.64 0.35
C ALA A 171 5.57 -17.33 0.09
N GLY A 172 4.89 -16.67 1.03
CA GLY A 172 3.49 -16.28 0.89
C GLY A 172 3.18 -14.92 1.49
N GLY A 173 1.99 -14.40 1.18
CA GLY A 173 1.50 -13.13 1.69
C GLY A 173 0.24 -13.27 2.54
N ILE A 174 0.15 -12.48 3.60
CA ILE A 174 -1.03 -12.25 4.41
C ILE A 174 -1.54 -10.84 4.12
N VAL A 175 -2.77 -10.71 3.62
CA VAL A 175 -3.43 -9.41 3.50
C VAL A 175 -4.25 -9.13 4.76
N ALA A 176 -3.97 -8.00 5.41
CA ALA A 176 -4.77 -7.47 6.51
C ALA A 176 -5.80 -6.48 5.95
N LEU A 177 -7.02 -6.95 5.68
CA LEU A 177 -8.14 -6.13 5.24
C LEU A 177 -8.89 -5.60 6.45
N GLY A 178 -8.99 -4.27 6.58
CA GLY A 178 -9.74 -3.72 7.69
C GLY A 178 -10.02 -2.23 7.60
N ASP A 179 -10.44 -1.67 8.73
CA ASP A 179 -10.76 -0.26 8.87
C ASP A 179 -9.61 0.54 9.51
N SER A 180 -9.95 1.63 10.21
CA SER A 180 -9.02 2.47 10.96
C SER A 180 -8.14 1.73 11.97
N LEU A 181 -8.62 0.61 12.54
CA LEU A 181 -7.81 -0.18 13.48
C LEU A 181 -6.65 -0.88 12.76
N THR A 182 -6.89 -1.33 11.52
CA THR A 182 -5.86 -1.98 10.66
C THR A 182 -4.96 -0.96 10.00
N ASP A 183 -5.54 0.16 9.54
CA ASP A 183 -4.82 1.31 8.99
C ASP A 183 -3.86 1.94 10.03
N GLY A 184 -4.14 1.73 11.33
CA GLY A 184 -3.30 2.23 12.41
C GLY A 184 -3.64 3.66 12.83
N ASN A 185 -4.92 4.03 12.76
CA ASN A 185 -5.38 5.32 13.25
C ASN A 185 -4.97 5.52 14.70
N ILE A 186 -4.44 6.71 15.03
CA ILE A 186 -3.93 7.08 16.37
C ILE A 186 -2.65 6.32 16.76
N SER A 187 -2.09 5.45 15.90
CA SER A 187 -0.73 4.95 16.10
C SER A 187 0.27 6.11 16.12
N THR A 188 1.30 5.99 16.96
CA THR A 188 2.46 6.89 16.96
C THR A 188 3.05 6.98 15.56
N MET A 189 3.23 8.21 15.06
CA MET A 189 3.84 8.48 13.75
C MET A 189 5.25 7.87 13.67
N ASP A 190 5.60 7.32 12.50
CA ASP A 190 6.91 6.73 12.20
C ASP A 190 7.33 5.52 13.06
N ALA A 191 6.49 5.08 14.00
CA ALA A 191 6.84 3.99 14.92
C ALA A 191 6.61 2.58 14.34
N PHE A 192 5.86 2.47 13.23
CA PHE A 192 5.43 1.19 12.65
C PHE A 192 4.83 0.25 13.71
N CYS A 193 3.90 0.78 14.52
CA CYS A 193 3.29 0.08 15.66
C CYS A 193 1.88 -0.45 15.38
N ARG A 194 1.45 -0.47 14.12
CA ARG A 194 0.14 -1.02 13.74
C ARG A 194 0.13 -2.53 13.99
N TRP A 195 -1.03 -3.12 14.20
CA TRP A 195 -1.09 -4.57 14.41
C TRP A 195 -0.52 -5.39 13.22
N PRO A 196 -0.65 -4.99 11.94
CA PRO A 196 0.02 -5.70 10.85
C PRO A 196 1.55 -5.60 10.92
N ASP A 197 2.10 -4.48 11.38
CA ASP A 197 3.54 -4.30 11.60
C ASP A 197 4.03 -5.23 12.73
N GLN A 198 3.24 -5.37 13.81
CA GLN A 198 3.54 -6.31 14.89
C GLN A 198 3.46 -7.76 14.41
N LEU A 199 2.49 -8.10 13.56
CA LEU A 199 2.40 -9.43 12.94
C LEU A 199 3.63 -9.71 12.07
N ALA A 200 4.06 -8.75 11.24
CA ALA A 200 5.26 -8.88 10.43
C ALA A 200 6.50 -9.14 11.30
N ARG A 201 6.69 -8.36 12.39
CA ARG A 201 7.76 -8.57 13.36
C ARG A 201 7.75 -9.98 13.95
N ARG A 202 6.59 -10.45 14.39
CA ARG A 202 6.44 -11.80 14.95
C ARG A 202 6.72 -12.90 13.92
N LEU A 203 6.33 -12.70 12.67
CA LEU A 203 6.60 -13.67 11.59
C LEU A 203 8.09 -13.73 11.25
N MET A 204 8.77 -12.59 11.18
CA MET A 204 10.21 -12.53 10.89
C MET A 204 11.07 -13.04 12.06
N ALA A 205 10.58 -12.95 13.29
CA ALA A 205 11.26 -13.50 14.47
C ALA A 205 11.11 -15.03 14.63
N ARG A 206 10.24 -15.69 13.85
CA ARG A 206 10.04 -17.14 13.95
C ARG A 206 11.22 -17.89 13.32
N HIS A 207 11.68 -18.93 14.00
CA HIS A 207 12.74 -19.82 13.50
C HIS A 207 12.25 -20.91 12.53
N ARG A 208 10.94 -21.10 12.39
CA ARG A 208 10.36 -22.19 11.58
C ARG A 208 9.08 -21.78 10.86
N GLY A 209 8.82 -22.51 9.78
CA GLY A 209 7.64 -22.43 8.94
C GLY A 209 7.82 -21.48 7.76
N ARG A 210 6.78 -21.43 6.94
CA ARG A 210 6.73 -20.65 5.71
C ARG A 210 7.08 -19.17 5.92
N PRO A 211 7.95 -18.55 5.10
CA PRO A 211 8.12 -17.10 5.07
C PRO A 211 6.81 -16.42 4.65
N MET A 212 6.33 -15.49 5.47
CA MET A 212 5.05 -14.81 5.25
C MET A 212 5.23 -13.30 5.33
N ALA A 213 4.99 -12.62 4.20
CA ALA A 213 4.86 -11.17 4.15
C ALA A 213 3.50 -10.72 4.72
N VAL A 214 3.43 -9.48 5.20
CA VAL A 214 2.19 -8.87 5.69
C VAL A 214 1.92 -7.59 4.91
N MET A 215 0.75 -7.54 4.29
CA MET A 215 0.26 -6.45 3.45
C MET A 215 -0.87 -5.74 4.17
N ASN A 216 -0.69 -4.46 4.49
CA ASN A 216 -1.72 -3.67 5.16
C ASN A 216 -2.70 -3.09 4.13
N GLN A 217 -3.97 -3.45 4.24
CA GLN A 217 -5.07 -2.97 3.41
C GLN A 217 -6.17 -2.38 4.31
N GLY A 218 -5.75 -1.71 5.38
CA GLY A 218 -6.60 -0.90 6.23
C GLY A 218 -7.06 0.37 5.53
N LEU A 219 -8.32 0.75 5.74
CA LEU A 219 -8.86 2.01 5.26
C LEU A 219 -9.73 2.66 6.33
N GLY A 220 -9.35 3.85 6.80
CA GLY A 220 -10.06 4.55 7.87
C GLY A 220 -11.58 4.67 7.63
N GLY A 221 -12.37 4.14 8.57
CA GLY A 221 -13.83 4.18 8.52
C GLY A 221 -14.48 3.10 7.64
N ASN A 222 -13.70 2.25 6.96
CA ASN A 222 -14.22 1.25 6.03
C ASN A 222 -15.24 0.31 6.70
N ARG A 223 -16.23 -0.07 5.91
CA ARG A 223 -17.35 -0.94 6.30
C ARG A 223 -17.37 -2.17 5.41
N ILE A 224 -18.13 -3.19 5.81
CA ILE A 224 -18.28 -4.41 5.01
C ILE A 224 -19.01 -4.09 3.70
N LEU A 225 -20.15 -3.39 3.80
CA LEU A 225 -21.12 -3.27 2.70
C LEU A 225 -21.19 -1.90 2.02
N PHE A 226 -20.98 -0.82 2.78
CA PHE A 226 -21.24 0.54 2.30
C PHE A 226 -19.96 1.34 2.13
N ASP A 227 -19.92 2.13 1.05
CA ASP A 227 -18.80 3.01 0.73
C ASP A 227 -18.78 4.19 1.71
N ILE A 228 -17.59 4.73 1.96
CA ILE A 228 -17.42 5.79 2.97
C ILE A 228 -16.39 6.85 2.57
N ARG A 229 -15.11 6.57 2.82
CA ARG A 229 -13.95 7.39 2.42
C ARG A 229 -13.24 6.75 1.22
N GLY A 230 -13.98 5.93 0.48
CA GLY A 230 -13.49 4.96 -0.49
C GLY A 230 -14.41 3.74 -0.50
N ASP A 231 -14.13 2.82 -1.41
CA ASP A 231 -14.89 1.59 -1.63
C ASP A 231 -15.04 0.77 -0.34
N SER A 232 -16.22 0.18 -0.13
CA SER A 232 -16.50 -0.80 0.91
C SER A 232 -15.54 -1.99 0.82
N GLY A 233 -15.35 -2.68 1.94
CA GLY A 233 -14.51 -3.88 2.01
C GLY A 233 -14.90 -4.90 0.95
N LEU A 234 -16.20 -5.10 0.70
CA LEU A 234 -16.69 -6.05 -0.28
C LEU A 234 -16.36 -5.62 -1.73
N ARG A 235 -16.52 -4.33 -2.04
CA ARG A 235 -16.26 -3.75 -3.36
C ARG A 235 -14.78 -3.78 -3.71
N ARG A 236 -13.91 -3.51 -2.74
CA ARG A 236 -12.45 -3.52 -2.95
C ARG A 236 -11.78 -4.88 -2.75
N PHE A 237 -12.51 -5.93 -2.38
CA PHE A 237 -11.91 -7.20 -2.00
C PHE A 237 -11.08 -7.85 -3.12
N ASP A 238 -11.50 -7.78 -4.40
CA ASP A 238 -10.68 -8.33 -5.49
C ASP A 238 -9.35 -7.58 -5.62
N ARG A 239 -9.41 -6.25 -5.62
CA ARG A 239 -8.26 -5.35 -5.81
C ARG A 239 -7.28 -5.39 -4.63
N ASP A 240 -7.82 -5.37 -3.41
CA ASP A 240 -7.00 -5.19 -2.23
C ASP A 240 -6.62 -6.53 -1.58
N VAL A 241 -7.31 -7.63 -1.91
CA VAL A 241 -6.98 -8.97 -1.39
C VAL A 241 -6.58 -9.92 -2.51
N LEU A 242 -7.49 -10.22 -3.44
CA LEU A 242 -7.31 -11.35 -4.36
C LEU A 242 -6.21 -11.12 -5.41
N SER A 243 -5.99 -9.87 -5.82
CA SER A 243 -4.96 -9.52 -6.80
C SER A 243 -3.59 -9.23 -6.19
N GLN A 244 -3.46 -9.31 -4.85
CA GLN A 244 -2.19 -9.01 -4.20
C GLN A 244 -1.15 -10.10 -4.51
N PRO A 245 0.06 -9.72 -4.99
CA PRO A 245 1.08 -10.70 -5.34
C PRO A 245 1.44 -11.62 -4.18
N GLY A 246 1.43 -12.92 -4.45
CA GLY A 246 1.81 -13.96 -3.48
C GLY A 246 0.80 -14.16 -2.34
N VAL A 247 -0.38 -13.55 -2.39
CA VAL A 247 -1.40 -13.73 -1.34
C VAL A 247 -1.79 -15.21 -1.21
N THR A 248 -1.80 -15.68 0.03
CA THR A 248 -2.29 -17.02 0.38
C THR A 248 -3.22 -16.97 1.58
N HIS A 249 -3.18 -15.87 2.34
CA HIS A 249 -4.00 -15.67 3.52
C HIS A 249 -4.59 -14.26 3.51
N ALA A 250 -5.80 -14.13 4.04
CA ALA A 250 -6.44 -12.85 4.31
C ALA A 250 -6.99 -12.83 5.72
N ILE A 251 -6.74 -11.76 6.46
CA ILE A 251 -7.36 -11.46 7.75
C ILE A 251 -8.34 -10.32 7.51
N VAL A 252 -9.62 -10.56 7.79
CA VAL A 252 -10.69 -9.57 7.67
C VAL A 252 -11.07 -9.08 9.07
N MET A 253 -10.83 -7.80 9.33
CA MET A 253 -11.25 -7.10 10.55
C MET A 253 -12.08 -5.87 10.16
N LEU A 254 -13.37 -6.11 9.91
CA LEU A 254 -14.38 -5.12 9.53
C LEU A 254 -15.67 -5.41 10.31
N GLY A 255 -16.46 -4.36 10.56
CA GLY A 255 -17.75 -4.45 11.24
C GLY A 255 -17.99 -3.35 12.27
N THR A 256 -16.93 -2.79 12.87
CA THR A 256 -17.03 -1.69 13.85
C THR A 256 -17.77 -0.48 13.28
N ASN A 257 -17.44 -0.08 12.04
CA ASN A 257 -18.06 1.08 11.41
C ASN A 257 -19.47 0.79 10.88
N ASP A 258 -19.77 -0.46 10.53
CA ASP A 258 -21.11 -0.92 10.17
C ASP A 258 -22.06 -0.78 11.37
N LEU A 259 -21.66 -1.30 12.55
CA LEU A 259 -22.45 -1.21 13.78
C LEU A 259 -22.53 0.21 14.36
N ARG A 260 -21.43 0.97 14.29
CA ARG A 260 -21.41 2.35 14.81
C ARG A 260 -22.32 3.27 14.01
N ASN A 261 -22.48 3.03 12.70
CA ASN A 261 -23.17 3.89 11.73
C ASN A 261 -23.07 5.38 12.08
N ARG A 262 -21.84 5.93 12.09
CA ARG A 262 -21.54 7.25 12.70
C ARG A 262 -22.47 8.38 12.23
N TRP A 263 -22.93 8.32 10.97
CA TRP A 263 -23.77 9.36 10.37
C TRP A 263 -25.25 9.09 10.45
N LYS A 264 -25.66 8.00 11.11
CA LYS A 264 -27.06 7.65 11.37
C LYS A 264 -27.93 7.68 10.11
N LYS A 265 -27.37 7.23 8.98
CA LYS A 265 -28.12 7.07 7.73
C LYS A 265 -28.92 5.76 7.84
N PRO A 266 -30.26 5.82 7.95
CA PRO A 266 -31.06 4.62 8.17
C PRO A 266 -30.92 3.59 7.04
N GLU A 267 -30.73 4.08 5.81
CA GLU A 267 -30.52 3.25 4.61
C GLU A 267 -29.16 2.53 4.57
N GLU A 268 -28.18 2.98 5.37
CA GLU A 268 -26.86 2.37 5.50
C GLU A 268 -26.67 1.59 6.81
N GLU A 269 -27.76 1.29 7.53
CA GLU A 269 -27.74 0.48 8.75
C GLU A 269 -27.96 -1.00 8.40
N PRO A 270 -26.89 -1.84 8.33
CA PRO A 270 -27.05 -3.21 7.92
C PRO A 270 -27.61 -4.06 9.05
N THR A 271 -28.52 -4.95 8.71
CA THR A 271 -28.92 -6.06 9.58
C THR A 271 -27.73 -7.02 9.79
N ALA A 272 -27.76 -7.78 10.90
CA ALA A 272 -26.78 -8.83 11.12
C ALA A 272 -26.72 -9.84 9.96
N ALA A 273 -27.87 -10.19 9.36
CA ALA A 273 -27.94 -11.06 8.21
C ALA A 273 -27.19 -10.51 6.99
N GLN A 274 -27.31 -9.21 6.72
CA GLN A 274 -26.58 -8.55 5.63
C GLN A 274 -25.06 -8.52 5.90
N MET A 275 -24.63 -8.20 7.12
CA MET A 275 -23.20 -8.24 7.48
C MET A 275 -22.62 -9.64 7.34
N ILE A 276 -23.31 -10.66 7.86
CA ILE A 276 -22.92 -12.07 7.72
C ILE A 276 -22.84 -12.47 6.25
N ALA A 277 -23.81 -12.05 5.42
CA ALA A 277 -23.79 -12.32 3.99
C ALA A 277 -22.58 -11.68 3.30
N GLY A 278 -22.25 -10.43 3.61
CA GLY A 278 -21.06 -9.74 3.07
C GLY A 278 -19.75 -10.46 3.42
N LEU A 279 -19.59 -10.86 4.69
CA LEU A 279 -18.41 -11.63 5.13
C LEU A 279 -18.35 -13.01 4.46
N LYS A 280 -19.48 -13.70 4.31
CA LYS A 280 -19.55 -14.98 3.59
C LYS A 280 -19.17 -14.82 2.11
N GLN A 281 -19.57 -13.73 1.45
CA GLN A 281 -19.17 -13.48 0.06
C GLN A 281 -17.66 -13.30 -0.07
N MET A 282 -17.01 -12.56 0.84
CA MET A 282 -15.54 -12.47 0.88
C MET A 282 -14.91 -13.86 1.06
N ALA A 283 -15.45 -14.68 1.97
CA ALA A 283 -14.93 -16.03 2.21
C ALA A 283 -15.05 -16.94 0.99
N VAL A 284 -16.19 -16.93 0.31
CA VAL A 284 -16.39 -17.70 -0.93
C VAL A 284 -15.39 -17.27 -2.01
N ARG A 285 -15.20 -15.96 -2.20
CA ARG A 285 -14.27 -15.40 -3.20
C ARG A 285 -12.80 -15.68 -2.86
N ALA A 286 -12.44 -15.70 -1.59
CA ALA A 286 -11.09 -16.10 -1.15
C ALA A 286 -10.85 -17.59 -1.43
N HIS A 287 -11.79 -18.45 -1.03
CA HIS A 287 -11.66 -19.90 -1.21
C HIS A 287 -11.62 -20.30 -2.70
N SER A 288 -12.35 -19.61 -3.58
CA SER A 288 -12.28 -19.87 -5.02
C SER A 288 -10.92 -19.55 -5.65
N ARG A 289 -10.06 -18.79 -4.93
CA ARG A 289 -8.67 -18.50 -5.28
C ARG A 289 -7.65 -19.27 -4.42
N GLY A 290 -8.09 -20.21 -3.60
CA GLY A 290 -7.22 -20.97 -2.69
C GLY A 290 -6.65 -20.14 -1.54
N ILE A 291 -7.21 -18.96 -1.25
CA ILE A 291 -6.78 -18.08 -0.18
C ILE A 291 -7.49 -18.48 1.11
N LYS A 292 -6.72 -18.72 2.18
CA LYS A 292 -7.25 -18.98 3.51
C LYS A 292 -7.72 -17.66 4.14
N ILE A 293 -9.00 -17.57 4.45
CA ILE A 293 -9.58 -16.40 5.10
C ILE A 293 -9.72 -16.60 6.61
N ILE A 294 -9.42 -15.56 7.39
CA ILE A 294 -9.52 -15.52 8.84
C ILE A 294 -10.36 -14.29 9.20
N GLY A 295 -11.47 -14.48 9.92
CA GLY A 295 -12.22 -13.37 10.49
C GLY A 295 -11.66 -13.00 11.87
N ALA A 296 -11.38 -11.72 12.09
CA ALA A 296 -11.08 -11.19 13.42
C ALA A 296 -12.36 -10.64 14.06
N THR A 297 -12.56 -10.90 15.35
CA THR A 297 -13.68 -10.37 16.11
C THR A 297 -13.47 -8.90 16.48
N LEU A 298 -14.58 -8.19 16.70
CA LEU A 298 -14.58 -6.81 17.21
C LEU A 298 -14.26 -6.76 18.70
#